data_AF-A0A8H9LZL6-F1
#
_entry.id   AF-A0A8H9LZL6-F1
#
_cell.length_a   1.000
_cell.length_b   1.000
_cell.length_c   1.000
_cell.angle_alpha   90.00
_cell.angle_beta   90.00
_cell.angle_gamma   90.00
#
_symmetry.space_group_name_H-M   'P 1'
#
loop_
_entity.id
_entity.type
_entity.pdbx_description
1 polymer ?
#
loop_
_entity_poly.entity_id
_entity_poly.type
_entity_poly.pdbx_seq_one_letter_code
_entity_poly.pdbx_strand_id
1 'polypeptide(L)'
;MNPSPACHFKAILILIIVSILAGFFWWLFYERYYQYKECIEAAASSCLTAQGDNLTSGGMLWAAPAMLLSGLALYYLARVIRQH
;
A
#
# COMPACT_ATOMS: atom_id res chain seq x y z
N MET A 1 -2.41 13.59 31.25
CA MET A 1 -2.98 12.26 31.55
C MET A 1 -2.29 11.25 30.67
N ASN A 2 -1.58 10.28 31.26
CA ASN A 2 -0.89 9.23 30.52
C ASN A 2 -1.96 8.29 29.89
N PRO A 3 -1.93 7.98 28.59
CA PRO A 3 -2.90 7.05 27.98
C PRO A 3 -2.93 5.70 28.71
N SER A 4 -4.12 5.12 28.84
CA SER A 4 -4.30 3.78 29.41
C SER A 4 -3.51 2.72 28.63
N PRO A 5 -2.87 1.73 29.30
CA PRO A 5 -2.09 0.68 28.65
C PRO A 5 -2.89 -0.10 27.59
N ALA A 6 -4.21 -0.26 27.79
CA ALA A 6 -5.10 -0.88 26.82
C ALA A 6 -5.26 -0.07 25.52
N CYS A 7 -5.17 1.26 25.58
CA CYS A 7 -5.19 2.13 24.40
C CYS A 7 -3.89 2.01 23.60
N HIS A 8 -2.76 1.88 24.30
CA HIS A 8 -1.43 1.74 23.71
C HIS A 8 -1.28 0.41 22.96
N PHE A 9 -1.65 -0.70 23.60
CA PHE A 9 -1.60 -2.03 22.98
C PHE A 9 -2.44 -2.11 21.69
N LYS A 10 -3.63 -1.49 21.69
CA LYS A 10 -4.49 -1.43 20.49
C LYS A 10 -3.84 -0.66 19.35
N ALA A 11 -3.19 0.47 19.63
CA ALA A 11 -2.51 1.27 18.60
C ALA A 11 -1.35 0.50 17.96
N ILE A 12 -0.56 -0.23 18.76
CA ILE A 12 0.53 -1.09 18.26
C ILE A 12 -0.02 -2.24 17.41
N LEU A 13 -1.07 -2.93 17.89
CA LEU A 13 -1.68 -4.04 17.15
C LEU A 13 -2.19 -3.55 15.78
N ILE A 14 -2.90 -2.42 15.76
CA ILE A 14 -3.38 -1.83 14.51
C ILE A 14 -2.21 -1.47 13.61
N LEU A 15 -1.17 -0.81 14.12
CA LEU A 15 0.05 -0.48 13.36
C LEU A 15 0.65 -1.70 12.66
N ILE A 16 0.79 -2.83 13.38
CA ILE A 16 1.35 -4.06 12.82
C ILE A 16 0.46 -4.57 11.69
N ILE A 17 -0.85 -4.68 11.92
CA ILE A 17 -1.80 -5.22 10.93
C ILE A 17 -1.80 -4.35 9.67
N VAL A 18 -1.91 -3.02 9.81
CA VAL A 18 -1.97 -2.12 8.64
C VAL A 18 -0.64 -2.08 7.89
N SER A 19 0.49 -2.24 8.57
CA SER A 19 1.81 -2.32 7.93
C SER A 19 1.98 -3.58 7.09
N ILE A 20 1.53 -4.74 7.61
CA ILE A 20 1.54 -6.00 6.86
C ILE A 20 0.65 -5.88 5.62
N LEU A 21 -0.57 -5.35 5.77
CA LEU A 21 -1.48 -5.15 4.65
C LEU A 21 -0.91 -4.17 3.62
N ALA A 22 -0.31 -3.06 4.06
CA ALA A 22 0.35 -2.12 3.17
C ALA A 22 1.46 -2.81 2.36
N GLY A 23 2.31 -3.60 3.02
CA GLY A 23 3.36 -4.38 2.36
C GLY A 23 2.81 -5.36 1.33
N PHE A 24 1.72 -6.07 1.66
CA PHE A 24 1.04 -6.97 0.72
C PHE A 24 0.53 -6.23 -0.53
N PHE A 25 -0.11 -5.07 -0.37
CA PHE A 25 -0.59 -4.31 -1.52
C PHE A 25 0.53 -3.64 -2.33
N TRP A 26 1.62 -3.21 -1.69
CA TRP A 26 2.83 -2.78 -2.41
C TRP A 26 3.44 -3.90 -3.23
N TRP A 27 3.47 -5.13 -2.69
CA TRP A 27 3.92 -6.29 -3.44
C TRP A 27 3.00 -6.59 -4.64
N LEU A 28 1.67 -6.54 -4.47
CA LEU A 28 0.74 -6.67 -5.59
C LEU A 28 0.93 -5.58 -6.66
N PHE A 29 1.11 -4.33 -6.24
CA PHE A 29 1.39 -3.23 -7.17
C PHE A 29 2.71 -3.44 -7.92
N TYR A 30 3.74 -3.92 -7.23
CA TYR A 30 5.03 -4.23 -7.83
C TYR A 30 4.92 -5.35 -8.86
N GLU A 31 4.34 -6.48 -8.46
CA GLU A 31 4.22 -7.67 -9.29
C GLU A 31 3.32 -7.45 -10.51
N ARG A 32 2.27 -6.63 -10.38
CA ARG A 32 1.25 -6.50 -11.42
C ARG A 32 1.44 -5.28 -12.31
N TYR A 33 2.19 -4.27 -11.87
CA TYR A 33 2.33 -3.02 -12.60
C TYR A 33 3.77 -2.50 -12.61
N TYR A 34 4.35 -2.22 -11.44
CA TYR A 34 5.56 -1.39 -11.37
C TYR A 34 6.75 -2.02 -12.11
N GLN A 35 6.95 -3.34 -12.00
CA GLN A 35 8.04 -4.02 -12.69
C GLN A 35 7.93 -3.98 -14.23
N TYR A 36 6.72 -3.78 -14.76
CA TYR A 36 6.43 -3.72 -16.20
C TYR A 36 6.16 -2.31 -16.70
N LYS A 37 6.32 -1.28 -15.85
CA LYS A 37 5.93 0.10 -16.16
C LYS A 37 6.51 0.60 -17.49
N GLU A 38 7.80 0.42 -17.72
CA GLU A 38 8.47 0.86 -18.95
C GLU A 38 7.92 0.13 -20.20
N CYS A 39 7.65 -1.17 -20.08
CA CYS A 39 7.04 -1.96 -21.15
C CYS A 39 5.59 -1.52 -21.42
N ILE A 40 4.83 -1.20 -20.38
CA ILE A 40 3.47 -0.69 -20.46
C ILE A 40 3.45 0.67 -21.17
N GLU A 41 4.37 1.57 -20.81
CA GLU A 41 4.47 2.91 -21.43
C GLU A 41 4.85 2.80 -22.92
N ALA A 42 5.77 1.89 -23.28
CA ALA A 42 6.14 1.62 -24.67
C ALA A 42 5.05 0.88 -25.48
N ALA A 43 4.24 0.03 -24.83
CA ALA A 43 3.12 -0.64 -25.48
C ALA A 43 1.90 0.29 -25.63
N ALA A 44 1.70 1.22 -24.69
CA ALA A 44 0.65 2.23 -24.77
C ALA A 44 0.82 3.15 -25.99
N SER A 45 2.05 3.40 -26.43
CA SER A 45 2.31 4.11 -27.68
C SER A 45 2.04 3.27 -28.95
N SER A 46 1.82 1.97 -28.82
CA SER A 46 1.91 0.99 -29.92
C SER A 46 0.66 0.08 -30.08
N CYS A 47 -0.45 0.39 -29.41
CA CYS A 47 -1.71 -0.39 -29.27
C CYS A 47 -1.69 -1.45 -28.14
N LEU A 48 -2.49 -1.21 -27.10
CA LEU A 48 -2.74 -2.18 -26.03
C LEU A 48 -3.59 -3.35 -26.55
N THR A 49 -3.07 -4.57 -26.44
CA THR A 49 -3.85 -5.80 -26.55
C THR A 49 -4.51 -6.12 -25.21
N ALA A 50 -5.58 -6.95 -25.20
CA ALA A 50 -6.36 -7.26 -23.99
C ALA A 50 -5.52 -7.77 -22.79
N GLN A 51 -4.35 -8.37 -23.04
CA GLN A 51 -3.40 -8.81 -22.01
C GLN A 51 -2.66 -7.63 -21.37
N GLY A 52 -2.37 -6.58 -22.12
CA GLY A 52 -1.77 -5.33 -21.63
C GLY A 52 -2.74 -4.52 -20.76
N ASP A 53 -4.05 -4.54 -21.07
CA ASP A 53 -5.06 -3.84 -20.28
C ASP A 53 -5.16 -4.36 -18.85
N ASN A 54 -5.02 -5.67 -18.64
CA ASN A 54 -5.08 -6.29 -17.30
C ASN A 54 -3.87 -5.90 -16.44
N LEU A 55 -2.68 -5.82 -17.05
CA LEU A 55 -1.45 -5.37 -16.39
C LEU A 55 -1.51 -3.87 -16.05
N THR A 56 -2.08 -3.06 -16.95
CA THR A 56 -2.08 -1.60 -16.82
C THR A 56 -3.20 -1.11 -15.89
N SER A 57 -4.45 -1.44 -16.17
CA SER A 57 -5.62 -0.97 -15.41
C SER A 57 -5.80 -1.72 -14.08
N GLY A 58 -5.64 -3.04 -14.10
CA GLY A 58 -5.78 -3.89 -12.92
C GLY A 58 -4.56 -3.84 -12.00
N GLY A 59 -3.35 -3.67 -12.56
CA GLY A 59 -2.12 -3.57 -11.79
C GLY A 59 -1.97 -2.23 -11.04
N MET A 60 -2.30 -1.11 -11.69
CA MET A 60 -2.19 0.22 -11.08
C MET A 60 -3.17 0.41 -9.91
N LEU A 61 -4.32 -0.26 -9.94
CA LEU A 61 -5.34 -0.20 -8.89
C LEU A 61 -4.79 -0.52 -7.49
N TRP A 62 -3.81 -1.42 -7.39
CA TRP A 62 -3.24 -1.84 -6.10
C TRP A 62 -2.42 -0.75 -5.40
N ALA A 63 -1.99 0.30 -6.12
CA ALA A 63 -1.33 1.45 -5.50
C ALA A 63 -2.24 2.21 -4.54
N ALA A 64 -3.55 2.26 -4.81
CA ALA A 64 -4.51 2.99 -3.99
C ALA A 64 -4.63 2.43 -2.56
N PRO A 65 -4.96 1.13 -2.34
CA PRO A 65 -4.96 0.56 -0.99
C PRO A 65 -3.57 0.57 -0.36
N ALA A 66 -2.49 0.38 -1.14
CA ALA A 66 -1.12 0.46 -0.63
C ALA A 66 -0.83 1.84 0.00
N MET A 67 -1.09 2.92 -0.72
CA MET A 67 -0.90 4.29 -0.25
C MET A 67 -1.77 4.62 0.97
N LEU A 68 -3.04 4.24 0.95
CA LEU A 68 -3.96 4.48 2.06
C LEU A 68 -3.51 3.76 3.34
N LEU A 69 -3.14 2.49 3.23
CA LEU A 69 -2.68 1.69 4.37
C LEU A 69 -1.32 2.17 4.88
N SER A 70 -0.40 2.59 4.00
CA SER A 70 0.84 3.24 4.39
C SER A 70 0.59 4.54 5.16
N GLY A 71 -0.34 5.38 4.70
CA GLY A 71 -0.74 6.60 5.43
C GLY A 71 -1.31 6.28 6.82
N LEU A 72 -2.14 5.24 6.91
CA LEU A 72 -2.69 4.79 8.19
C LEU A 72 -1.59 4.23 9.12
N ALA A 73 -0.63 3.47 8.59
CA ALA A 73 0.54 2.99 9.32
C ALA A 73 1.35 4.15 9.89
N LEU A 74 1.64 5.17 9.08
CA LEU A 74 2.36 6.37 9.53
C LEU A 74 1.59 7.12 10.63
N TYR A 75 0.26 7.23 10.51
CA TYR A 75 -0.58 7.83 11.53
C TYR A 75 -0.50 7.08 12.87
N TYR A 76 -0.63 5.74 12.85
CA TYR A 76 -0.52 4.95 14.09
C TYR A 76 0.89 4.91 14.65
N LEU A 77 1.92 4.92 13.80
CA LEU A 77 3.31 5.06 14.22
C LEU A 77 3.52 6.39 14.96
N ALA A 78 3.09 7.50 14.37
CA ALA A 78 3.16 8.81 14.99
C ALA A 78 2.37 8.85 16.32
N ARG A 79 1.23 8.17 16.38
CA ARG A 79 0.46 8.03 17.63
C ARG A 79 1.25 7.27 18.70
N VAL A 80 1.84 6.12 18.37
CA VAL A 80 2.64 5.33 19.32
C VAL A 80 3.83 6.14 19.81
N ILE A 81 4.56 6.83 18.92
CA ILE A 81 5.70 7.68 19.28
C ILE A 81 5.30 8.81 20.24
N ARG A 82 4.14 9.45 20.02
CA ARG A 82 3.65 10.53 20.89
C ARG A 82 3.11 10.05 22.26
N GLN A 83 2.87 8.75 22.39
CA GLN A 83 2.35 8.14 23.63
C GLN A 83 3.46 7.57 24.51
N HIS A 84 4.67 7.42 23.96
CA HIS A 84 5.91 7.14 24.68
C HIS A 84 6.54 8.44 25.19
#